data_AF-A0A171B0P7-F1
#
_entry.id   AF-A0A171B0P7-F1
#
_cell.length_a   1.000
_cell.length_b   1.000
_cell.length_c   1.000
_cell.angle_alpha   90.00
_cell.angle_beta   90.00
_cell.angle_gamma   90.00
#
_symmetry.space_group_name_H-M   'P 1'
#
loop_
_entity.id
_entity.type
_entity.pdbx_description
1 polymer ?
#
loop_
_entity_poly.entity_id
_entity_poly.type
_entity_poly.pdbx_seq_one_letter_code
_entity_poly.pdbx_strand_id
1 'polypeptide(L)' 'KRLKIAVAFRMLASGIREMVPHALQLLPNTKLNTVCDNGLSPLMLACVNNDENTVRTLLEFGCDPDLETPP' A
#
# COMPACT_ATOMS: atom_id res chain seq x y z
N LYS A 1 -9.08 -2.34 -14.36
CA LYS A 1 -7.95 -1.60 -13.74
C LYS A 1 -8.18 -1.36 -12.24
N ARG A 2 -9.28 -0.69 -11.84
CA ARG A 2 -9.60 -0.44 -10.41
C ARG A 2 -9.67 -1.69 -9.52
N LEU A 3 -10.26 -2.79 -10.01
CA LEU A 3 -10.35 -4.05 -9.25
C LEU A 3 -8.98 -4.62 -8.86
N LYS A 4 -7.96 -4.50 -9.71
CA LYS A 4 -6.60 -4.98 -9.40
C LYS A 4 -5.98 -4.20 -8.24
N ILE A 5 -6.13 -2.87 -8.27
CA ILE A 5 -5.67 -1.99 -7.19
C ILE A 5 -6.42 -2.30 -5.90
N ALA A 6 -7.74 -2.44 -5.95
CA ALA A 6 -8.53 -2.80 -4.77
C ALA A 6 -8.12 -4.16 -4.16
N VAL A 7 -7.82 -5.16 -4.99
CA VAL A 7 -7.28 -6.45 -4.52
C VAL A 7 -5.90 -6.26 -3.90
N ALA A 8 -4.99 -5.54 -4.57
CA ALA A 8 -3.65 -5.27 -4.06
C ALA A 8 -3.69 -4.58 -2.69
N PHE A 9 -4.57 -3.59 -2.52
CA PHE A 9 -4.73 -2.87 -1.25
C PHE A 9 -5.23 -3.79 -0.12
N ARG A 10 -6.17 -4.71 -0.39
CA ARG A 10 -6.58 -5.71 0.61
C ARG A 10 -5.44 -6.67 0.96
N MET A 11 -4.62 -7.05 -0.01
CA MET A 11 -3.44 -7.88 0.23
C MET A 11 -2.42 -7.17 1.12
N LEU A 12 -2.15 -5.88 0.86
CA LEU A 12 -1.24 -5.07 1.68
C LEU A 12 -1.80 -4.81 3.08
N ALA A 13 -3.10 -4.53 3.21
CA ALA A 13 -3.77 -4.29 4.49
C ALA A 13 -3.88 -5.56 5.37
N SER A 14 -3.57 -6.74 4.84
CA SER A 14 -3.54 -7.98 5.63
C SER A 14 -2.34 -8.07 6.58
N GLY A 15 -1.31 -7.23 6.39
CA GLY A 15 -0.06 -7.29 7.16
C GLY A 15 0.79 -8.53 6.88
N ILE A 16 0.38 -9.41 5.96
CA ILE A 16 1.11 -10.61 5.59
C ILE A 16 2.22 -10.23 4.60
N ARG A 17 3.47 -10.25 5.08
CA ARG A 17 4.67 -9.93 4.30
C ARG A 17 4.72 -10.62 2.92
N GLU A 18 4.39 -11.90 2.88
CA GLU A 18 4.42 -12.73 1.66
C GLU A 18 3.41 -12.28 0.59
N MET A 19 2.38 -11.52 0.98
CA MET A 19 1.41 -10.96 0.05
C MET A 19 1.92 -9.71 -0.67
N VAL A 20 2.94 -9.03 -0.15
CA VAL A 20 3.46 -7.78 -0.73
C VAL A 20 3.96 -7.98 -2.16
N PRO A 21 4.82 -8.97 -2.50
CA PRO A 21 5.27 -9.20 -3.87
C PRO A 21 4.12 -9.46 -4.85
N HIS A 22 3.06 -10.15 -4.39
CA HIS A 22 1.88 -10.44 -5.20
C HIS A 22 1.03 -9.19 -5.43
N ALA A 23 0.86 -8.36 -4.40
CA ALA A 23 0.22 -7.06 -4.52
C ALA A 23 0.95 -6.14 -5.51
N LEU A 24 2.29 -6.14 -5.50
CA LEU A 24 3.11 -5.35 -6.43
C LEU A 24 2.85 -5.68 -7.90
N GLN A 25 2.54 -6.94 -8.24
CA GLN A 25 2.21 -7.36 -9.62
C GLN A 25 0.86 -6.81 -10.10
N LEU A 26 -0.01 -6.42 -9.16
CA LEU A 26 -1.34 -5.88 -9.44
C LEU A 26 -1.37 -4.34 -9.47
N LEU A 27 -0.31 -3.71 -8.96
CA LEU A 27 -0.15 -2.27 -8.90
C LEU A 27 0.49 -1.71 -10.19
N PRO A 28 0.24 -0.44 -10.53
CA PRO A 28 0.95 0.26 -11.60
C PRO A 28 2.43 0.47 -11.25
N ASN A 29 3.19 1.13 -12.13
CA ASN A 29 4.63 1.37 -11.96
C ASN A 29 5.00 2.09 -10.65
N THR A 30 4.07 2.83 -10.05
CA THR A 30 4.21 3.48 -8.75
C THR A 30 4.24 2.50 -7.57
N LYS A 31 3.90 1.22 -7.75
CA LYS A 31 4.01 0.17 -6.73
C LYS A 31 3.36 0.59 -5.41
N LEU A 32 4.07 0.51 -4.28
CA LEU A 32 3.57 0.88 -2.94
C LEU A 32 3.24 2.37 -2.79
N ASN A 33 3.67 3.22 -3.72
CA ASN A 33 3.32 4.64 -3.73
C ASN A 33 2.04 4.92 -4.55
N THR A 34 1.34 3.86 -5.01
CA THR A 34 0.03 4.00 -5.65
C THR A 34 -0.99 4.44 -4.61
N VAL A 35 -1.79 5.47 -4.92
CA VAL A 35 -2.91 5.89 -4.08
C VAL A 35 -4.21 5.20 -4.50
N CYS A 36 -5.09 4.90 -3.54
CA CYS A 36 -6.44 4.43 -3.85
C CYS A 36 -7.40 5.60 -4.13
N ASP A 37 -8.68 5.30 -4.37
CA ASP A 37 -9.68 6.27 -4.83
C ASP A 37 -9.92 7.43 -3.85
N ASN A 38 -9.51 7.28 -2.58
CA ASN A 38 -9.56 8.34 -1.55
C ASN A 38 -8.27 9.19 -1.48
N GLY A 39 -7.30 8.97 -2.38
CA GLY A 39 -6.03 9.67 -2.40
C GLY A 39 -4.97 9.15 -1.42
N LEU A 40 -5.22 8.06 -0.70
CA LEU A 40 -4.30 7.51 0.30
C LEU A 40 -3.46 6.35 -0.25
N SER A 41 -2.20 6.29 0.13
CA SER A 41 -1.31 5.15 -0.12
C SER A 41 -1.58 4.01 0.87
N PRO A 42 -1.10 2.78 0.60
CA PRO A 42 -1.15 1.68 1.55
C PRO A 42 -0.50 2.01 2.90
N LEU A 43 0.60 2.78 2.89
CA LEU A 43 1.28 3.22 4.11
C LEU A 43 0.39 4.16 4.92
N MET A 44 -0.22 5.15 4.27
CA MET A 44 -1.14 6.07 4.93
C MET A 44 -2.32 5.34 5.57
N LEU A 45 -2.89 4.35 4.87
CA LEU A 45 -3.97 3.53 5.43
C LEU A 45 -3.52 2.72 6.65
N ALA A 46 -2.31 2.15 6.61
CA ALA A 46 -1.74 1.44 7.76
C ALA A 46 -1.56 2.37 8.97
N CYS A 47 -1.06 3.59 8.74
CA CYS A 47 -0.94 4.62 9.77
C CYS A 47 -2.31 5.04 10.34
N VAL A 48 -3.31 5.30 9.48
CA VAL A 48 -4.68 5.66 9.91
C VAL A 48 -5.31 4.56 10.76
N ASN A 49 -5.04 3.30 10.43
CA ASN A 49 -5.56 2.14 11.17
C ASN A 49 -4.73 1.79 12.41
N ASN A 50 -3.66 2.54 12.71
CA ASN A 50 -2.70 2.22 13.78
C ASN A 50 -2.13 0.80 13.69
N ASP A 51 -1.91 0.31 12.46
CA ASP A 51 -1.39 -1.03 12.18
C ASP A 51 0.14 -1.00 12.03
N GLU A 52 0.84 -1.06 13.16
CA GLU A 52 2.30 -1.01 13.23
C GLU A 52 2.98 -2.12 12.42
N ASN A 53 2.39 -3.31 12.36
CA ASN A 53 2.95 -4.45 11.64
C ASN A 53 2.94 -4.19 10.13
N THR A 54 1.82 -3.70 9.60
CA THR A 54 1.71 -3.33 8.20
C THR A 54 2.60 -2.13 7.88
N VAL A 55 2.68 -1.12 8.75
CA VAL A 55 3.60 0.03 8.60
C VAL A 55 5.05 -0.46 8.47
N ARG A 56 5.53 -1.28 9.41
CA ARG A 56 6.89 -1.83 9.37
C ARG A 56 7.12 -2.63 8.09
N THR A 57 6.18 -3.50 7.73
CA THR A 57 6.27 -4.31 6.52
C THR A 57 6.39 -3.45 5.27
N LEU A 58 5.57 -2.42 5.11
CA LEU A 58 5.60 -1.55 3.93
C LEU A 58 6.90 -0.73 3.85
N LEU A 59 7.41 -0.24 4.97
CA LEU A 59 8.69 0.49 5.04
C LEU A 59 9.88 -0.42 4.66
N GLU A 60 9.90 -1.66 5.13
CA GLU A 60 10.94 -2.63 4.77
C GLU A 60 10.96 -2.99 3.28
N PHE A 61 9.82 -2.85 2.59
CA PHE A 61 9.72 -3.02 1.14
C PHE A 61 10.04 -1.74 0.35
N GLY A 62 10.47 -0.67 1.02
CA GLY A 62 10.91 0.58 0.39
C GLY A 62 9.78 1.46 -0.11
N CYS A 63 8.61 1.43 0.54
CA CYS A 63 7.61 2.47 0.30
C CYS A 63 8.15 3.86 0.70
N ASP A 64 7.69 4.89 0.01
CA ASP A 64 8.07 6.27 0.30
C ASP A 64 7.25 6.81 1.49
N PRO A 65 7.86 7.09 2.65
CA PRO A 65 7.16 7.65 3.80
C PRO A 65 6.77 9.11 3.62
N ASP A 66 7.44 9.83 2.72
CA ASP A 66 7.26 11.27 2.50
C ASP A 66 6.29 11.54 1.32
N LEU A 67 5.63 10.50 0.81
CA LEU A 67 4.66 10.63 -0.27
C LEU A 67 3.51 11.56 0.15
N GLU A 68 3.30 12.61 -0.63
CA GLU A 68 2.19 13.53 -0.42
C GLU A 68 0.90 13.03 -1.06
N THR A 69 -0.24 13.35 -0.44
CA THR A 69 -1.54 13.13 -1.07
C THR A 69 -1.72 14.08 -2.26
N PRO A 70 -2.38 13.65 -3.35
CA PRO A 70 -2.72 14.54 -4.44
C PRO A 70 -3.51 15.78 -3.96
N PRO A 71 -3.36 16.94 -4.63
CA PRO A 71 -4.08 18.16 -4.30
C PRO A 71 -5.60 18.06 -4.51
#